data_AF-A0AAV6NAK1-F1
#
_entry.id   AF-A0AAV6NAK1-F1
#
_cell.length_a   1.000
_cell.length_b   1.000
_cell.length_c   1.000
_cell.angle_alpha   90.00
_cell.angle_beta   90.00
_cell.angle_gamma   90.00
#
_symmetry.space_group_name_H-M   'P 1'
#
loop_
_entity.id
_entity.type
_entity.pdbx_description
1 polymer ?
#
loop_
_entity_poly.entity_id
_entity_poly.type
_entity_poly.pdbx_seq_one_letter_code
_entity_poly.pdbx_strand_id
1 'polypeptide(L)'
;MKVCLGDVLPLSVDIDSTESFLHGGELPTLIVLSSGHAVHIFINGRLSGSAFGSRENRRFTYTGKVDFHAGRNTIALLSVAVGLPNVGGHYETWNTGILGPVALHGLDQGKLDLSWAKWTYKVGLKGEAMNLRSPNSISSVEWMKGSLAAQAPQPLTWHKSNFDAPEGDEPLALDMQGMGKGQIWINGHSIGRYWTAYATGNCEKCNYAGSFRPLKCQQGCGQPTQRWYHVPRAWLKPKDNLLVVFEELGGNPTSISLVKRSVTSVCADVSEYHPTLKNWHIESYEKSEDLHRPKVHLKCSVGYSITSIKFASFGTPLGTCGSYQQGTCHAPMSYDTLEKRCIGKQRCAVTISNTNFGKDPCPNVLKRLSVEAVCAPTTTAAETNWKG
;
A
#
# COMPACT_ATOMS: atom_id res chain seq x y z
N MET A 1 18.47 -3.46 -4.32
CA MET A 1 17.55 -4.54 -4.78
C MET A 1 17.44 -4.44 -6.29
N LYS A 2 18.11 -5.31 -7.04
CA LYS A 2 17.89 -5.41 -8.49
C LYS A 2 16.47 -5.88 -8.73
N VAL A 3 15.79 -5.16 -9.59
CA VAL A 3 14.45 -5.46 -10.06
C VAL A 3 14.62 -6.51 -11.15
N CYS A 4 14.10 -7.73 -10.98
CA CYS A 4 13.75 -8.55 -12.14
C CYS A 4 12.42 -8.02 -12.65
N LEU A 5 12.49 -6.86 -13.31
CA LEU A 5 11.42 -6.41 -14.19
C LEU A 5 11.59 -7.31 -15.40
N GLY A 6 10.62 -8.20 -15.54
CA GLY A 6 10.63 -9.41 -16.33
C GLY A 6 11.66 -9.69 -17.37
N ASP A 7 12.04 -10.96 -17.39
CA ASP A 7 12.45 -11.59 -18.63
C ASP A 7 11.26 -11.53 -19.60
N VAL A 8 11.43 -10.76 -20.67
CA VAL A 8 10.55 -10.85 -21.82
C VAL A 8 10.98 -12.10 -22.56
N LEU A 9 10.02 -13.00 -22.77
CA LEU A 9 10.21 -14.27 -23.44
C LEU A 9 9.46 -14.28 -24.78
N PRO A 10 10.04 -13.72 -25.87
CA PRO A 10 9.45 -13.84 -27.18
C PRO A 10 9.62 -15.25 -27.73
N LEU A 11 8.54 -15.77 -28.30
CA LEU A 11 8.56 -16.89 -29.23
C LEU A 11 7.74 -16.53 -30.47
N SER A 12 8.09 -17.12 -31.61
CA SER A 12 7.30 -16.98 -32.84
C SER A 12 6.50 -18.25 -33.09
N VAL A 13 5.25 -18.10 -33.48
CA VAL A 13 4.37 -19.19 -33.92
C VAL A 13 3.85 -18.84 -35.30
N ASP A 14 3.96 -19.77 -36.23
CA ASP A 14 3.34 -19.65 -37.54
C ASP A 14 1.95 -20.29 -37.50
N ILE A 15 0.94 -19.53 -37.89
CA ILE A 15 -0.48 -19.91 -37.92
C ILE A 15 -0.88 -20.14 -39.37
N ASP A 16 -1.46 -21.30 -39.67
CA ASP A 16 -1.95 -21.58 -41.02
C ASP A 16 -3.13 -20.67 -41.37
N SER A 17 -3.13 -20.16 -42.60
CA SER A 17 -4.24 -19.37 -43.14
C SER A 17 -5.58 -20.10 -43.20
N THR A 18 -5.57 -21.44 -43.16
CA THR A 18 -6.78 -22.26 -43.16
C THR A 18 -7.39 -22.48 -41.78
N GLU A 19 -6.73 -22.04 -40.70
CA GLU A 19 -7.21 -22.25 -39.33
C GLU A 19 -8.63 -21.73 -39.14
N SER A 20 -9.51 -22.59 -38.64
CA SER A 20 -10.95 -22.32 -38.52
C SER A 20 -11.29 -21.05 -37.74
N PHE A 21 -10.48 -20.70 -36.72
CA PHE A 21 -10.68 -19.50 -35.92
C PHE A 21 -10.50 -18.18 -36.71
N LEU A 22 -9.73 -18.20 -37.80
CA LEU A 22 -9.57 -17.04 -38.70
C LEU A 22 -10.82 -16.80 -39.55
N HIS A 23 -11.67 -17.83 -39.70
CA HIS A 23 -12.86 -17.83 -40.55
C HIS A 23 -14.17 -17.84 -39.74
N GLY A 24 -14.14 -17.28 -38.52
CA GLY A 24 -15.31 -17.18 -37.64
C GLY A 24 -15.48 -18.32 -36.64
N GLY A 25 -14.49 -19.22 -36.53
CA GLY A 25 -14.41 -20.21 -35.46
C GLY A 25 -14.04 -19.62 -34.09
N GLU A 26 -13.91 -20.47 -33.08
CA GLU A 26 -13.50 -20.04 -31.74
C GLU A 26 -12.01 -19.73 -31.66
N LEU A 27 -11.65 -18.59 -31.04
CA LEU A 27 -10.26 -18.23 -30.81
C LEU A 27 -9.50 -19.29 -29.98
N PRO A 28 -8.23 -19.56 -30.32
CA PRO A 28 -7.41 -20.49 -29.59
C PRO A 28 -7.11 -19.98 -28.17
N THR A 29 -6.89 -20.91 -27.26
CA THR A 29 -6.65 -20.64 -25.84
C THR A 29 -5.20 -20.88 -25.47
N LEU A 30 -4.53 -19.83 -25.00
CA LEU A 30 -3.17 -19.90 -24.47
C LEU A 30 -3.20 -20.26 -22.99
N ILE A 31 -2.40 -21.25 -22.61
CA ILE A 31 -2.18 -21.69 -21.24
C ILE A 31 -0.71 -21.45 -20.88
N VAL A 32 -0.47 -20.72 -19.79
CA VAL A 32 0.89 -20.44 -19.28
C VAL A 32 0.95 -20.78 -17.80
N LEU A 33 1.72 -21.81 -17.44
CA LEU A 33 2.04 -22.10 -16.04
C LEU A 33 3.27 -21.32 -15.60
N SER A 34 3.15 -20.59 -14.49
CA SER A 34 4.23 -19.80 -13.90
C SER A 34 4.44 -20.18 -12.44
N SER A 35 5.71 -20.14 -12.02
CA SER A 35 6.10 -20.26 -10.60
C SER A 35 6.09 -18.92 -9.86
N GLY A 36 5.65 -17.86 -10.52
CA GLY A 36 5.40 -16.56 -9.91
C GLY A 36 6.12 -15.42 -10.62
N HIS A 37 5.92 -14.17 -10.21
CA HIS A 37 4.83 -13.71 -9.33
C HIS A 37 3.66 -13.11 -10.13
N ALA A 38 3.93 -12.58 -11.31
CA ALA A 38 2.93 -12.22 -12.30
C ALA A 38 3.44 -12.53 -13.72
N VAL A 39 2.53 -12.53 -14.69
CA VAL A 39 2.84 -12.59 -16.11
C VAL A 39 1.90 -11.67 -16.87
N HIS A 40 2.44 -10.95 -17.85
CA HIS A 40 1.68 -10.24 -18.87
C HIS A 40 1.91 -10.89 -20.22
N ILE A 41 0.82 -11.15 -20.94
CA ILE A 41 0.83 -11.86 -22.21
C ILE A 41 0.63 -10.82 -23.30
N PHE A 42 1.62 -10.68 -24.18
CA PHE A 42 1.53 -9.84 -25.36
C PHE A 42 1.48 -10.70 -26.60
N ILE A 43 0.51 -10.43 -27.47
CA ILE A 43 0.37 -11.04 -28.79
C ILE A 43 0.56 -9.95 -29.82
N ASN A 44 1.55 -10.12 -30.70
CA ASN A 44 1.91 -9.15 -31.73
C ASN A 44 2.09 -7.71 -31.19
N GLY A 45 2.68 -7.61 -29.99
CA GLY A 45 2.94 -6.34 -29.31
C GLY A 45 1.76 -5.73 -28.55
N ARG A 46 0.56 -6.34 -28.58
CA ARG A 46 -0.62 -5.88 -27.84
C ARG A 46 -0.86 -6.73 -26.60
N LEU A 47 -1.22 -6.11 -25.48
CA LEU A 47 -1.55 -6.84 -24.26
C LEU A 47 -2.84 -7.64 -24.46
N SER A 48 -2.74 -8.97 -24.32
CA SER A 48 -3.87 -9.89 -24.44
C SER A 48 -4.42 -10.31 -23.08
N GLY A 49 -3.61 -10.26 -22.01
CA GLY A 49 -4.04 -10.65 -20.69
C GLY A 49 -2.93 -10.61 -19.65
N SER A 50 -3.31 -10.80 -18.39
CA SER A 50 -2.38 -10.83 -17.26
C SER A 50 -2.87 -11.81 -16.20
N ALA A 51 -1.95 -12.42 -15.46
CA ALA A 51 -2.26 -13.21 -14.27
C ALA A 51 -1.18 -13.02 -13.22
N PHE A 52 -1.54 -13.20 -11.95
CA PHE A 52 -0.62 -13.09 -10.82
C PHE A 52 -1.01 -14.03 -9.69
N GLY A 53 -0.01 -14.44 -8.92
CA GLY A 53 -0.19 -15.24 -7.72
C GLY A 53 -0.41 -14.38 -6.48
N SER A 54 -0.70 -15.03 -5.35
CA SER A 54 -0.71 -14.40 -4.03
C SER A 54 0.61 -14.66 -3.28
N ARG A 55 0.75 -14.06 -2.10
CA ARG A 55 1.89 -14.33 -1.21
C ARG A 55 1.96 -15.80 -0.79
N GLU A 56 0.80 -16.42 -0.57
CA GLU A 56 0.67 -17.82 -0.15
C GLU A 56 0.79 -18.76 -1.35
N ASN A 57 0.04 -18.48 -2.42
CA ASN A 57 0.01 -19.26 -3.64
C ASN A 57 0.70 -18.49 -4.78
N ARG A 58 2.03 -18.57 -4.82
CA ARG A 58 2.85 -17.88 -5.84
C ARG A 58 2.69 -18.48 -7.24
N ARG A 59 2.46 -19.79 -7.33
CA ARG A 59 2.26 -20.50 -8.59
C ARG A 59 0.85 -20.24 -9.09
N PHE A 60 0.72 -20.00 -10.39
CA PHE A 60 -0.57 -19.75 -11.00
C PHE A 60 -0.53 -20.17 -12.48
N THR A 61 -1.72 -20.38 -13.05
CA THR A 61 -1.92 -20.67 -14.47
C THR A 61 -2.71 -19.52 -15.08
N TYR A 62 -2.18 -18.93 -16.15
CA TYR A 62 -2.98 -18.08 -17.04
C TYR A 62 -3.67 -18.97 -18.07
N THR A 63 -4.96 -18.74 -18.29
CA THR A 63 -5.74 -19.35 -19.37
C THR A 63 -6.56 -18.24 -20.02
N GLY A 64 -6.37 -18.00 -21.30
CA GLY A 64 -7.10 -16.95 -22.02
C GLY A 64 -7.14 -17.17 -23.53
N LYS A 65 -8.24 -16.72 -24.15
CA LYS A 65 -8.37 -16.70 -25.61
C LYS A 65 -7.40 -15.65 -26.18
N VAL A 66 -6.69 -16.00 -27.24
CA VAL A 66 -5.69 -15.15 -27.89
C VAL A 66 -6.04 -15.00 -29.37
N ASP A 67 -5.86 -13.79 -29.89
CA ASP A 67 -6.15 -13.47 -31.28
C ASP A 67 -4.85 -13.44 -32.10
N PHE A 68 -4.81 -14.24 -33.14
CA PHE A 68 -3.67 -14.36 -34.05
C PHE A 68 -4.11 -14.04 -35.47
N HIS A 69 -3.17 -13.59 -36.30
CA HIS A 69 -3.41 -13.46 -37.74
C HIS A 69 -2.76 -14.62 -38.49
N ALA A 70 -3.13 -14.84 -39.76
CA ALA A 70 -2.44 -15.79 -40.62
C ALA A 70 -0.94 -15.47 -40.72
N GLY A 71 -0.10 -16.52 -40.75
CA GLY A 71 1.35 -16.41 -40.82
C GLY A 71 2.01 -16.21 -39.46
N ARG A 72 3.09 -15.43 -39.44
CA ARG A 72 3.99 -15.34 -38.28
C ARG A 72 3.46 -14.43 -37.20
N ASN A 73 3.20 -14.98 -36.03
CA ASN A 73 2.79 -14.26 -34.83
C ASN A 73 3.92 -14.28 -33.79
N THR A 74 3.96 -13.26 -32.94
CA THR A 74 4.90 -13.19 -31.81
C THR A 74 4.13 -13.21 -30.50
N ILE A 75 4.49 -14.16 -29.64
CA ILE A 75 4.03 -14.22 -28.24
C ILE A 75 5.17 -13.71 -27.38
N ALA A 76 4.97 -12.64 -26.64
CA ALA A 76 5.91 -12.14 -25.66
C ALA A 76 5.32 -12.26 -24.27
N LEU A 77 5.97 -13.05 -23.42
CA LEU A 77 5.57 -13.22 -22.02
C LEU A 77 6.49 -12.36 -21.14
N LEU A 78 5.91 -11.39 -20.45
CA LEU A 78 6.62 -10.60 -19.46
C LEU A 78 6.38 -11.23 -18.09
N SER A 79 7.33 -12.03 -17.60
CA SER A 79 7.28 -12.56 -16.23
C SER A 79 7.60 -11.46 -15.23
N VAL A 80 7.06 -11.40 -14.02
CA VAL A 80 7.39 -10.33 -13.06
C VAL A 80 7.62 -10.88 -11.67
N ALA A 81 8.71 -10.45 -11.03
CA ALA A 81 9.00 -10.79 -9.64
C ALA A 81 8.67 -9.64 -8.68
N VAL A 82 7.77 -9.89 -7.73
CA VAL A 82 7.36 -8.93 -6.69
C VAL A 82 8.07 -9.22 -5.38
N GLY A 83 9.41 -9.08 -5.38
CA GLY A 83 10.27 -9.52 -4.29
C GLY A 83 10.66 -11.00 -4.41
N LEU A 84 11.53 -11.46 -3.52
CA LEU A 84 11.95 -12.86 -3.42
C LEU A 84 11.48 -13.45 -2.08
N PRO A 85 11.27 -14.78 -1.99
CA PRO A 85 10.95 -15.45 -0.74
C PRO A 85 11.97 -15.14 0.36
N ASN A 86 11.49 -14.99 1.59
CA ASN A 86 12.31 -14.61 2.75
C ASN A 86 12.02 -15.43 4.02
N VAL A 87 11.19 -16.48 3.92
CA VAL A 87 10.84 -17.37 5.03
C VAL A 87 10.37 -18.72 4.48
N GLY A 88 10.72 -19.83 5.15
CA GLY A 88 10.38 -21.20 4.75
C GLY A 88 11.59 -22.15 4.82
N GLY A 89 11.36 -23.45 4.74
CA GLY A 89 12.46 -24.41 4.53
C GLY A 89 12.94 -24.33 3.08
N HIS A 90 14.25 -24.21 2.88
CA HIS A 90 14.89 -24.17 1.55
C HIS A 90 14.29 -23.16 0.57
N TYR A 91 13.83 -22.00 1.05
CA TYR A 91 13.16 -21.00 0.18
C TYR A 91 14.08 -20.43 -0.90
N GLU A 92 15.40 -20.56 -0.75
CA GLU A 92 16.42 -20.23 -1.75
C GLU A 92 16.33 -21.11 -3.00
N THR A 93 15.76 -22.32 -2.89
CA THR A 93 15.59 -23.26 -4.02
C THR A 93 14.27 -23.03 -4.78
N TRP A 94 13.43 -22.12 -4.30
CA TRP A 94 12.11 -21.91 -4.87
C TRP A 94 12.16 -21.16 -6.19
N ASN A 95 11.65 -21.80 -7.23
CA ASN A 95 11.58 -21.22 -8.55
C ASN A 95 10.68 -19.98 -8.62
N THR A 96 11.02 -19.07 -9.53
CA THR A 96 10.24 -17.89 -9.93
C THR A 96 10.31 -17.78 -11.46
N GLY A 97 9.22 -17.37 -12.09
CA GLY A 97 9.13 -17.23 -13.54
C GLY A 97 8.44 -18.39 -14.25
N ILE A 98 8.54 -18.40 -15.57
CA ILE A 98 7.81 -19.30 -16.46
C ILE A 98 8.68 -20.54 -16.72
N LEU A 99 8.33 -21.64 -16.06
CA LEU A 99 8.98 -22.95 -16.23
C LEU A 99 8.14 -23.91 -17.08
N GLY A 100 6.98 -23.45 -17.53
CA GLY A 100 6.04 -24.24 -18.28
C GLY A 100 5.19 -25.20 -17.42
N PRO A 101 4.26 -25.93 -18.05
CA PRO A 101 4.05 -25.94 -19.50
C PRO A 101 3.48 -24.63 -20.04
N VAL A 102 3.84 -24.32 -21.29
CA VAL A 102 3.21 -23.28 -22.11
C VAL A 102 2.59 -23.98 -23.31
N ALA A 103 1.28 -23.86 -23.48
CA ALA A 103 0.56 -24.58 -24.53
C ALA A 103 -0.52 -23.73 -25.16
N LEU A 104 -0.76 -23.98 -26.45
CA LEU A 104 -1.85 -23.40 -27.22
C LEU A 104 -2.85 -24.50 -27.56
N HIS A 105 -4.12 -24.26 -27.27
CA HIS A 105 -5.23 -25.17 -27.55
C HIS A 105 -6.21 -24.55 -28.54
N GLY A 106 -6.94 -25.38 -29.28
CA GLY A 106 -7.98 -24.90 -30.20
C GLY A 106 -7.45 -24.47 -31.56
N LEU A 107 -6.26 -24.97 -31.95
CA LEU A 107 -5.88 -25.02 -33.36
C LEU A 107 -6.58 -26.22 -34.00
N ASP A 108 -6.74 -26.21 -35.33
CA ASP A 108 -7.36 -27.32 -36.07
C ASP A 108 -6.55 -28.63 -35.91
N GLN A 109 -5.22 -28.50 -35.75
CA GLN A 109 -4.30 -29.60 -35.46
C GLN A 109 -4.34 -30.06 -33.98
N GLY A 110 -5.16 -29.42 -33.15
CA GLY A 110 -5.35 -29.71 -31.74
C GLY A 110 -4.52 -28.84 -30.81
N LYS A 111 -3.62 -29.47 -30.05
CA LYS A 111 -2.78 -28.81 -29.03
C LYS A 111 -1.36 -28.64 -29.55
N LEU A 112 -0.84 -27.42 -29.45
CA LEU A 112 0.56 -27.11 -29.69
C LEU A 112 1.28 -26.85 -28.35
N ASP A 113 2.29 -27.66 -28.03
CA ASP A 113 3.14 -27.44 -26.85
C ASP A 113 4.32 -26.52 -27.20
N LEU A 114 4.33 -25.34 -26.60
CA LEU A 114 5.34 -24.31 -26.81
C LEU A 114 6.48 -24.40 -25.81
N SER A 115 6.42 -25.31 -24.84
CA SER A 115 7.47 -25.48 -23.81
C SER A 115 8.82 -25.87 -24.42
N TRP A 116 8.79 -26.61 -25.54
CA TRP A 116 9.96 -27.08 -26.27
C TRP A 116 10.35 -26.19 -27.45
N ALA A 117 9.63 -25.09 -27.66
CA ALA A 117 9.96 -24.12 -28.71
C ALA A 117 11.27 -23.39 -28.39
N LYS A 118 11.83 -22.72 -29.41
CA LYS A 118 13.00 -21.86 -29.20
C LYS A 118 12.57 -20.55 -28.55
N TRP A 119 13.00 -20.35 -27.31
CA TRP A 119 12.76 -19.13 -26.54
C TRP A 119 13.90 -18.14 -26.68
N THR A 120 13.55 -16.85 -26.70
CA THR A 120 14.51 -15.75 -26.53
C THR A 120 14.30 -15.08 -25.18
N TYR A 121 15.34 -14.49 -24.60
CA TYR A 121 15.29 -13.91 -23.26
C TYR A 121 15.83 -12.49 -23.30
N LYS A 122 15.11 -11.57 -22.66
CA LYS A 122 15.57 -10.20 -22.43
C LYS A 122 15.30 -9.78 -21.01
N VAL A 123 16.39 -9.57 -20.25
CA VAL A 123 16.34 -9.11 -18.86
C VAL A 123 16.05 -7.61 -18.82
N GLY A 124 15.06 -7.20 -18.03
CA GLY A 124 14.80 -5.79 -17.75
C GLY A 124 14.04 -5.06 -18.86
N LEU A 125 13.56 -3.85 -18.53
CA LEU A 125 12.89 -2.99 -19.50
C LEU A 125 13.87 -2.11 -20.27
N LYS A 126 13.49 -1.74 -21.51
CA LYS A 126 14.26 -0.81 -22.34
C LYS A 126 14.49 0.54 -21.62
N GLY A 127 13.47 1.06 -20.94
CA GLY A 127 13.57 2.30 -20.16
C GLY A 127 14.53 2.22 -18.95
N GLU A 128 14.70 1.03 -18.38
CA GLU A 128 15.68 0.81 -17.31
C GLU A 128 17.11 0.82 -17.85
N ALA A 129 17.35 0.16 -18.98
CA ALA A 129 18.64 0.14 -19.67
C ALA A 129 19.05 1.54 -20.16
N MET A 130 18.07 2.37 -20.54
CA MET A 130 18.27 3.78 -20.89
C MET A 130 18.39 4.71 -19.67
N ASN A 131 18.22 4.18 -18.46
CA ASN A 131 18.29 4.93 -17.20
C ASN A 131 17.34 6.15 -17.18
N LEU A 132 16.10 6.00 -17.65
CA LEU A 132 15.11 7.09 -17.71
C LEU A 132 14.77 7.71 -16.35
N ARG A 133 15.04 6.99 -15.26
CA ARG A 133 14.88 7.45 -13.88
C ARG A 133 15.90 8.52 -13.45
N SER A 134 17.03 8.63 -14.15
CA SER A 134 18.11 9.52 -13.74
C SER A 134 17.83 10.98 -14.15
N PRO A 135 18.00 11.95 -13.24
CA PRO A 135 17.95 13.37 -13.59
C PRO A 135 18.97 13.77 -14.65
N ASN A 136 20.11 13.07 -14.69
CA ASN A 136 21.22 13.33 -15.61
C ASN A 136 21.19 12.37 -16.81
N SER A 137 20.02 11.81 -17.16
CA SER A 137 19.93 10.90 -18.29
C SER A 137 20.23 11.64 -19.60
N ILE A 138 21.21 11.14 -20.36
CA ILE A 138 21.59 11.65 -21.70
C ILE A 138 20.70 11.02 -22.78
N SER A 139 19.79 10.10 -22.40
CA SER A 139 18.99 9.35 -23.37
C SER A 139 17.95 10.23 -24.08
N SER A 140 18.09 10.35 -25.40
CA SER A 140 17.11 11.01 -26.28
C SER A 140 15.95 10.06 -26.54
N VAL A 141 14.98 10.02 -25.63
CA VAL A 141 13.66 9.44 -25.90
C VAL A 141 12.65 10.55 -26.16
N GLU A 142 11.76 10.32 -27.11
CA GLU A 142 10.68 11.24 -27.40
C GLU A 142 9.60 11.13 -26.32
N TRP A 143 9.37 12.22 -25.61
CA TRP A 143 8.32 12.29 -24.59
C TRP A 143 7.07 12.92 -25.18
N MET A 144 5.92 12.30 -24.95
CA MET A 144 4.62 12.86 -25.28
C MET A 144 4.02 13.61 -24.09
N LYS A 145 3.17 14.61 -24.36
CA LYS A 145 2.45 15.32 -23.31
C LYS A 145 1.49 14.38 -22.56
N GLY A 146 1.42 14.53 -21.25
CA GLY A 146 0.61 13.66 -20.38
C GLY A 146 -0.89 13.67 -20.69
N SER A 147 -1.43 14.78 -21.21
CA SER A 147 -2.85 14.88 -21.62
C SER A 147 -3.21 13.96 -22.78
N LEU A 148 -2.26 13.67 -23.67
CA LEU A 148 -2.44 12.72 -24.77
C LEU A 148 -2.32 11.28 -24.26
N ALA A 149 -1.35 11.03 -23.38
CA ALA A 149 -1.16 9.71 -22.77
C ALA A 149 -2.37 9.27 -21.92
N ALA A 150 -3.06 10.20 -21.28
CA ALA A 150 -4.25 9.92 -20.47
C ALA A 150 -5.49 9.50 -21.29
N GLN A 151 -5.54 9.84 -22.58
CA GLN A 151 -6.69 9.51 -23.46
C GLN A 151 -6.70 8.04 -23.88
N ALA A 152 -5.53 7.41 -23.93
CA ALA A 152 -5.38 6.01 -24.30
C ALA A 152 -4.34 5.33 -23.40
N PRO A 153 -4.71 4.97 -22.16
CA PRO A 153 -3.81 4.33 -21.22
C PRO A 153 -3.20 3.07 -21.84
N GLN A 154 -1.87 3.01 -21.92
CA GLN A 154 -1.14 1.85 -22.41
C GLN A 154 -0.37 1.19 -21.26
N PRO A 155 -0.24 -0.14 -21.26
CA PRO A 155 0.65 -0.84 -20.33
C PRO A 155 2.11 -0.51 -20.64
N LEU A 156 2.99 -0.75 -19.68
CA LEU A 156 4.43 -0.53 -19.79
C LEU A 156 4.83 0.90 -20.18
N THR A 157 4.14 1.90 -19.62
CA THR A 157 4.34 3.33 -19.93
C THR A 157 5.26 4.00 -18.91
N TRP A 158 6.14 4.89 -19.39
CA TRP A 158 6.93 5.76 -18.53
C TRP A 158 6.33 7.16 -18.51
N HIS A 159 6.15 7.71 -17.30
CA HIS A 159 5.70 9.07 -17.05
C HIS A 159 6.80 9.85 -16.34
N LYS A 160 6.88 11.15 -16.64
CA LYS A 160 7.73 12.09 -15.92
C LYS A 160 7.01 13.41 -15.67
N SER A 161 7.35 14.06 -14.58
CA SER A 161 6.88 15.42 -14.27
C SER A 161 7.89 16.12 -13.36
N ASN A 162 7.80 17.45 -13.32
CA ASN A 162 8.61 18.29 -12.43
C ASN A 162 7.67 18.97 -11.43
N PHE A 163 8.10 19.10 -10.17
CA PHE A 163 7.29 19.74 -9.12
C PHE A 163 8.14 20.44 -8.06
N ASP A 164 7.56 21.45 -7.43
CA ASP A 164 8.19 22.16 -6.31
C ASP A 164 7.83 21.48 -4.99
N ALA A 165 8.76 21.51 -4.02
CA ALA A 165 8.50 20.88 -2.73
C ALA A 165 7.44 21.66 -1.95
N PRO A 166 6.42 20.99 -1.38
CA PRO A 166 5.41 21.67 -0.58
C PRO A 166 6.01 22.17 0.73
N GLU A 167 5.56 23.34 1.18
CA GLU A 167 5.98 23.97 2.43
C GLU A 167 5.69 23.10 3.66
N GLY A 168 6.24 23.46 4.82
CA GLY A 168 6.05 22.78 6.11
C GLY A 168 6.93 21.56 6.31
N ASP A 169 6.77 20.90 7.45
CA ASP A 169 7.60 19.75 7.88
C ASP A 169 6.83 18.42 7.92
N GLU A 170 5.55 18.42 7.53
CA GLU A 170 4.69 17.23 7.63
C GLU A 170 5.18 16.11 6.69
N PRO A 171 5.14 14.83 7.08
CA PRO A 171 5.53 13.74 6.19
C PRO A 171 4.73 13.77 4.89
N LEU A 172 5.39 13.48 3.78
CA LEU A 172 4.79 13.52 2.45
C LEU A 172 4.54 12.10 1.92
N ALA A 173 3.54 11.97 1.08
CA ALA A 173 3.32 10.76 0.30
C ALA A 173 2.75 11.08 -1.08
N LEU A 174 2.97 10.20 -2.05
CA LEU A 174 2.27 10.22 -3.33
C LEU A 174 0.98 9.41 -3.20
N ASP A 175 -0.14 10.01 -3.57
CA ASP A 175 -1.40 9.31 -3.78
C ASP A 175 -1.41 8.70 -5.18
N MET A 176 -1.42 7.37 -5.24
CA MET A 176 -1.37 6.60 -6.49
C MET A 176 -2.72 5.95 -6.83
N GLN A 177 -3.83 6.39 -6.22
CA GLN A 177 -5.14 5.72 -6.37
C GLN A 177 -5.57 5.48 -7.82
N GLY A 178 -5.33 6.42 -8.75
CA GLY A 178 -5.71 6.27 -10.15
C GLY A 178 -4.65 5.59 -11.03
N MET A 179 -3.60 5.04 -10.42
CA MET A 179 -2.55 4.26 -11.09
C MET A 179 -2.76 2.75 -10.83
N GLY A 180 -2.04 1.88 -11.55
CA GLY A 180 -2.16 0.42 -11.44
C GLY A 180 -1.03 -0.20 -10.62
N LYS A 181 0.09 -0.49 -11.29
CA LYS A 181 1.25 -1.14 -10.67
C LYS A 181 2.52 -0.62 -11.30
N GLY A 182 3.60 -0.51 -10.55
CA GLY A 182 4.89 -0.18 -11.14
C GLY A 182 5.89 0.33 -10.14
N GLN A 183 6.68 1.32 -10.53
CA GLN A 183 7.77 1.86 -9.72
C GLN A 183 7.85 3.38 -9.80
N ILE A 184 8.30 3.98 -8.70
CA ILE A 184 8.40 5.44 -8.55
C ILE A 184 9.84 5.82 -8.20
N TRP A 185 10.30 6.90 -8.82
CA TRP A 185 11.56 7.58 -8.49
C TRP A 185 11.34 9.08 -8.32
N ILE A 186 12.03 9.66 -7.35
CA ILE A 186 12.12 11.12 -7.18
C ILE A 186 13.59 11.50 -7.15
N ASN A 187 13.99 12.43 -8.02
CA ASN A 187 15.38 12.87 -8.17
C ASN A 187 16.37 11.70 -8.36
N GLY A 188 15.95 10.62 -9.04
CA GLY A 188 16.74 9.39 -9.22
C GLY A 188 16.73 8.41 -8.04
N HIS A 189 16.22 8.80 -6.87
CA HIS A 189 16.04 7.92 -5.73
C HIS A 189 14.79 7.07 -5.89
N SER A 190 14.91 5.76 -5.67
CA SER A 190 13.76 4.85 -5.74
C SER A 190 12.90 5.00 -4.49
N ILE A 191 11.65 5.42 -4.69
CA ILE A 191 10.63 5.47 -3.63
C ILE A 191 10.12 4.05 -3.33
N GLY A 192 10.02 3.22 -4.38
CA GLY A 192 9.67 1.81 -4.26
C GLY A 192 8.72 1.36 -5.36
N ARG A 193 8.21 0.14 -5.19
CA ARG A 193 7.13 -0.40 -6.02
C ARG A 193 5.79 0.13 -5.51
N TYR A 194 4.89 0.43 -6.42
CA TYR A 194 3.49 0.64 -6.09
C TYR A 194 2.62 -0.43 -6.72
N TRP A 195 1.54 -0.76 -6.04
CA TRP A 195 0.48 -1.61 -6.55
C TRP A 195 -0.82 -1.29 -5.84
N THR A 196 -1.81 -0.79 -6.58
CA THR A 196 -3.11 -0.37 -6.05
C THR A 196 -4.15 -1.51 -6.07
N ALA A 197 -3.70 -2.77 -6.07
CA ALA A 197 -4.58 -3.93 -5.92
C ALA A 197 -5.43 -3.80 -4.65
N TYR A 198 -6.70 -4.13 -4.75
CA TYR A 198 -7.65 -3.97 -3.65
C TYR A 198 -7.44 -5.03 -2.57
N ALA A 199 -7.48 -4.61 -1.31
CA ALA A 199 -7.36 -5.49 -0.16
C ALA A 199 -8.63 -6.35 0.00
N THR A 200 -8.40 -7.64 0.14
CA THR A 200 -9.40 -8.62 0.56
C THR A 200 -9.08 -9.08 1.98
N GLY A 201 -10.08 -9.61 2.69
CA GLY A 201 -9.91 -10.10 4.05
C GLY A 201 -11.15 -9.89 4.90
N ASN A 202 -11.01 -10.11 6.20
CA ASN A 202 -12.05 -9.85 7.18
C ASN A 202 -11.69 -8.60 8.00
N CYS A 203 -12.32 -7.47 7.66
CA CYS A 203 -12.18 -6.20 8.37
C CYS A 203 -13.33 -5.96 9.37
N GLU A 204 -13.81 -7.01 10.02
CA GLU A 204 -14.73 -6.91 11.14
C GLU A 204 -14.13 -6.14 12.32
N LYS A 205 -15.01 -5.61 13.18
CA LYS A 205 -14.61 -4.95 14.42
C LYS A 205 -13.88 -5.95 15.30
N CYS A 206 -12.72 -5.56 15.80
CA CYS A 206 -11.95 -6.40 16.70
C CYS A 206 -11.87 -5.81 18.11
N ASN A 207 -11.64 -6.68 19.09
CA ASN A 207 -11.43 -6.31 20.49
C ASN A 207 -10.00 -6.66 20.92
N TYR A 208 -9.39 -5.80 21.75
CA TYR A 208 -8.07 -6.05 22.33
C TYR A 208 -8.05 -7.30 23.23
N ALA A 209 -9.17 -7.62 23.88
CA ALA A 209 -9.28 -8.75 24.80
C ALA A 209 -9.15 -10.11 24.08
N GLY A 210 -8.55 -11.08 24.76
CA GLY A 210 -8.31 -12.44 24.26
C GLY A 210 -7.12 -12.56 23.31
N SER A 211 -6.76 -13.80 22.96
CA SER A 211 -5.60 -14.11 22.12
C SER A 211 -5.58 -13.32 20.82
N PHE A 212 -4.42 -12.77 20.47
CA PHE A 212 -4.21 -12.08 19.22
C PHE A 212 -3.71 -13.03 18.13
N ARG A 213 -4.24 -12.87 16.92
CA ARG A 213 -3.74 -13.47 15.68
C ARG A 213 -3.67 -12.36 14.61
N PRO A 214 -2.74 -12.41 13.65
CA PRO A 214 -2.58 -11.35 12.65
C PRO A 214 -3.85 -10.96 11.89
N LEU A 215 -4.76 -11.91 11.65
CA LEU A 215 -6.03 -11.68 10.96
C LEU A 215 -7.14 -11.08 11.85
N LYS A 216 -6.92 -10.91 13.16
CA LYS A 216 -7.98 -10.50 14.12
C LYS A 216 -8.47 -9.07 13.89
N CYS A 217 -7.59 -8.17 13.48
CA CYS A 217 -7.83 -6.72 13.43
C CYS A 217 -7.42 -6.13 12.07
N GLN A 218 -7.87 -6.72 10.97
CA GLN A 218 -7.54 -6.19 9.64
C GLN A 218 -8.34 -4.91 9.36
N GLN A 219 -7.75 -4.02 8.56
CA GLN A 219 -8.38 -2.77 8.14
C GLN A 219 -8.08 -2.53 6.66
N GLY A 220 -8.89 -1.70 6.01
CA GLY A 220 -8.68 -1.29 4.62
C GLY A 220 -9.24 -2.25 3.55
N CYS A 221 -10.08 -3.22 3.92
CA CYS A 221 -10.77 -4.07 2.95
C CYS A 221 -11.57 -3.23 1.94
N GLY A 222 -11.56 -3.62 0.67
CA GLY A 222 -12.22 -2.87 -0.40
C GLY A 222 -11.54 -1.55 -0.79
N GLN A 223 -10.33 -1.28 -0.27
CA GLN A 223 -9.48 -0.17 -0.67
C GLN A 223 -8.17 -0.70 -1.26
N PRO A 224 -7.38 0.11 -1.99
CA PRO A 224 -6.04 -0.27 -2.41
C PRO A 224 -5.19 -0.73 -1.20
N THR A 225 -4.55 -1.89 -1.32
CA THR A 225 -3.65 -2.48 -0.31
C THR A 225 -2.61 -1.48 0.19
N GLN A 226 -2.11 -0.64 -0.73
CA GLN A 226 -1.38 0.58 -0.40
C GLN A 226 -1.71 1.68 -1.42
N ARG A 227 -2.36 2.74 -0.96
CA ARG A 227 -2.67 3.93 -1.76
C ARG A 227 -1.57 4.99 -1.73
N TRP A 228 -1.00 5.23 -0.56
CA TRP A 228 -0.03 6.30 -0.32
C TRP A 228 1.40 5.76 -0.22
N TYR A 229 2.32 6.38 -0.96
CA TYR A 229 3.72 5.98 -1.04
C TYR A 229 4.60 7.08 -0.46
N HIS A 230 5.26 6.77 0.65
CA HIS A 230 6.01 7.75 1.44
C HIS A 230 7.12 8.43 0.63
N VAL A 231 7.20 9.75 0.72
CA VAL A 231 8.24 10.58 0.11
C VAL A 231 9.06 11.25 1.21
N PRO A 232 10.33 10.84 1.41
CA PRO A 232 11.21 11.49 2.37
C PRO A 232 11.49 12.94 1.97
N ARG A 233 11.21 13.91 2.86
CA ARG A 233 11.50 15.34 2.61
C ARG A 233 12.97 15.60 2.27
N ALA A 234 13.89 14.84 2.89
CA ALA A 234 15.32 14.95 2.64
C ALA A 234 15.73 14.60 1.20
N TRP A 235 14.86 13.98 0.40
CA TRP A 235 15.13 13.67 -1.01
C TRP A 235 14.61 14.77 -1.96
N LEU A 236 13.98 15.81 -1.42
CA LEU A 236 13.42 16.91 -2.18
C LEU A 236 14.35 18.13 -2.15
N LYS A 237 14.46 18.77 -3.31
CA LYS A 237 14.96 20.14 -3.50
C LYS A 237 13.80 21.11 -3.31
N PRO A 238 14.06 22.40 -2.97
CA PRO A 238 12.99 23.39 -2.87
C PRO A 238 12.13 23.52 -4.13
N LYS A 239 12.77 23.45 -5.30
CA LYS A 239 12.13 23.53 -6.61
C LYS A 239 12.66 22.48 -7.56
N ASP A 240 11.89 22.25 -8.63
CA ASP A 240 12.31 21.43 -9.78
C ASP A 240 12.76 20.01 -9.39
N ASN A 241 11.89 19.31 -8.66
CA ASN A 241 12.05 17.90 -8.35
C ASN A 241 11.54 17.05 -9.52
N LEU A 242 12.35 16.11 -9.97
CA LEU A 242 11.96 15.18 -11.03
C LEU A 242 11.23 13.98 -10.43
N LEU A 243 9.96 13.80 -10.79
CA LEU A 243 9.19 12.59 -10.58
C LEU A 243 9.24 11.73 -11.84
N VAL A 244 9.63 10.46 -11.71
CA VAL A 244 9.52 9.46 -12.77
C VAL A 244 8.70 8.27 -12.26
N VAL A 245 7.73 7.84 -13.05
CA VAL A 245 6.87 6.70 -12.75
C VAL A 245 6.89 5.74 -13.93
N PHE A 246 7.20 4.48 -13.66
CA PHE A 246 6.94 3.39 -14.60
C PHE A 246 5.60 2.76 -14.23
N GLU A 247 4.64 2.71 -15.16
CA GLU A 247 3.31 2.11 -15.02
C GLU A 247 3.22 0.83 -15.87
N GLU A 248 3.02 -0.29 -15.19
CA GLU A 248 3.05 -1.65 -15.74
C GLU A 248 1.73 -2.05 -16.39
N LEU A 249 0.60 -1.70 -15.78
CA LEU A 249 -0.74 -2.16 -16.18
C LEU A 249 -1.50 -1.13 -17.00
N GLY A 250 -1.33 0.14 -16.64
CA GLY A 250 -2.10 1.26 -17.17
C GLY A 250 -2.80 2.02 -16.04
N GLY A 251 -2.76 3.35 -16.11
CA GLY A 251 -3.30 4.23 -15.08
C GLY A 251 -3.43 5.65 -15.62
N ASN A 252 -4.14 6.49 -14.87
CA ASN A 252 -4.28 7.90 -15.21
C ASN A 252 -3.26 8.75 -14.42
N PRO A 253 -2.16 9.21 -15.04
CA PRO A 253 -1.12 9.96 -14.36
C PRO A 253 -1.60 11.32 -13.83
N THR A 254 -2.70 11.87 -14.34
CA THR A 254 -3.24 13.15 -13.84
C THR A 254 -3.88 13.03 -12.46
N SER A 255 -4.18 11.81 -12.01
CA SER A 255 -4.67 11.53 -10.66
C SER A 255 -3.59 11.53 -9.58
N ILE A 256 -2.31 11.47 -9.99
CA ILE A 256 -1.19 11.44 -9.05
C ILE A 256 -1.12 12.80 -8.35
N SER A 257 -1.10 12.77 -7.02
CA SER A 257 -0.95 13.98 -6.22
C SER A 257 0.02 13.76 -5.06
N LEU A 258 0.71 14.83 -4.67
CA LEU A 258 1.54 14.83 -3.48
C LEU A 258 0.69 15.32 -2.31
N VAL A 259 0.60 14.49 -1.27
CA VAL A 259 -0.24 14.74 -0.10
C VAL A 259 0.60 14.88 1.17
N LYS A 260 0.13 15.72 2.08
CA LYS A 260 0.70 15.87 3.42
C LYS A 260 -0.02 14.95 4.40
N ARG A 261 0.72 14.25 5.24
CA ARG A 261 0.17 13.46 6.34
C ARG A 261 0.00 14.34 7.57
N SER A 262 -1.23 14.73 7.87
CA SER A 262 -1.60 15.38 9.13
C SER A 262 -2.36 14.43 10.05
N VAL A 263 -2.03 14.42 11.34
CA VAL A 263 -2.83 13.74 12.38
C VAL A 263 -3.73 14.79 13.02
N THR A 264 -5.00 14.82 12.62
CA THR A 264 -5.98 15.81 13.11
C THR A 264 -6.76 15.31 14.32
N SER A 265 -6.84 14.00 14.52
CA SER A 265 -7.52 13.38 15.66
C SER A 265 -6.68 12.24 16.23
N VAL A 266 -6.61 12.15 17.55
CA VAL A 266 -5.94 11.08 18.28
C VAL A 266 -6.91 10.47 19.28
N CYS A 267 -6.92 9.15 19.36
CA CYS A 267 -7.82 8.42 20.23
C CYS A 267 -7.09 7.52 21.22
N ALA A 268 -7.75 7.24 22.33
CA ALA A 268 -7.34 6.23 23.29
C ALA A 268 -8.58 5.55 23.88
N ASP A 269 -8.51 4.24 24.11
CA ASP A 269 -9.57 3.46 24.76
C ASP A 269 -8.92 2.44 25.70
N VAL A 270 -8.99 2.71 27.00
CA VAL A 270 -8.23 1.99 28.04
C VAL A 270 -9.16 1.57 29.16
N SER A 271 -9.07 0.30 29.57
CA SER A 271 -9.84 -0.27 30.68
C SER A 271 -9.27 0.11 32.04
N GLU A 272 -10.12 0.20 33.06
CA GLU A 272 -9.72 0.43 34.46
C GLU A 272 -8.87 -0.71 35.07
N TYR A 273 -8.84 -1.88 34.44
CA TYR A 273 -7.91 -2.98 34.76
C TYR A 273 -6.85 -3.20 33.68
N HIS A 274 -6.56 -2.19 32.85
CA HIS A 274 -5.47 -2.34 31.90
C HIS A 274 -4.15 -2.59 32.66
N PRO A 275 -3.44 -3.71 32.40
CA PRO A 275 -2.21 -4.02 33.10
C PRO A 275 -1.17 -2.94 32.81
N THR A 276 -0.48 -2.44 33.84
CA THR A 276 0.66 -1.55 33.65
C THR A 276 1.92 -2.23 34.15
N LEU A 277 2.77 -2.66 33.21
CA LEU A 277 4.03 -3.32 33.51
C LEU A 277 5.11 -2.24 33.73
N LYS A 278 5.77 -2.28 34.90
CA LYS A 278 6.85 -1.35 35.24
C LYS A 278 8.18 -1.75 34.61
N ASN A 279 8.43 -3.06 34.46
CA ASN A 279 9.68 -3.62 33.96
C ASN A 279 9.44 -4.55 32.75
N TRP A 280 10.21 -4.34 31.69
CA TRP A 280 10.25 -5.21 30.49
C TRP A 280 11.35 -6.28 30.58
N HIS A 281 12.07 -6.36 31.70
CA HIS A 281 13.08 -7.39 31.93
C HIS A 281 12.40 -8.74 32.22
N ILE A 282 12.36 -9.59 31.19
CA ILE A 282 11.92 -10.99 31.27
C ILE A 282 13.11 -11.84 31.74
N GLU A 283 13.80 -11.45 32.82
CA GLU A 283 14.83 -12.30 33.46
C GLU A 283 14.94 -11.93 34.94
N SER A 284 14.01 -12.42 35.75
CA SER A 284 14.27 -12.92 37.10
C SER A 284 12.94 -13.23 37.80
N TYR A 285 13.00 -14.19 38.70
CA TYR A 285 11.93 -14.74 39.52
C TYR A 285 11.36 -13.74 40.56
N GLU A 286 11.19 -12.48 40.21
CA GLU A 286 10.58 -11.47 41.07
C GLU A 286 9.15 -11.17 40.59
N LYS A 287 8.18 -11.32 41.51
CA LYS A 287 6.78 -10.95 41.29
C LYS A 287 6.71 -9.54 40.70
N SER A 288 6.12 -9.42 39.51
CA SER A 288 5.78 -8.12 38.94
C SER A 288 4.89 -7.36 39.93
N GLU A 289 5.38 -6.25 40.48
CA GLU A 289 4.53 -5.32 41.24
C GLU A 289 3.55 -4.67 40.27
N ASP A 290 2.32 -5.21 40.20
CA ASP A 290 1.23 -4.64 39.43
C ASP A 290 0.81 -3.29 40.02
N LEU A 291 1.37 -2.20 39.48
CA LEU A 291 0.84 -0.87 39.73
C LEU A 291 -0.53 -0.76 39.02
N HIS A 292 -1.61 -0.85 39.79
CA HIS A 292 -2.98 -0.66 39.29
C HIS A 292 -3.28 0.82 39.07
N ARG A 293 -2.57 1.46 38.13
CA ARG A 293 -2.79 2.87 37.75
C ARG A 293 -2.79 3.03 36.23
N PRO A 294 -3.78 2.45 35.53
CA PRO A 294 -3.88 2.61 34.08
C PRO A 294 -4.03 4.08 33.70
N LYS A 295 -3.38 4.47 32.61
CA LYS A 295 -3.39 5.83 32.10
C LYS A 295 -3.79 5.84 30.63
N VAL A 296 -4.62 6.79 30.25
CA VAL A 296 -4.77 7.19 28.85
C VAL A 296 -3.61 8.09 28.48
N HIS A 297 -2.96 7.80 27.35
CA HIS A 297 -1.90 8.61 26.76
C HIS A 297 -2.37 9.18 25.43
N LEU A 298 -2.38 10.50 25.31
CA LEU A 298 -2.69 11.21 24.07
C LEU A 298 -1.44 11.96 23.61
N LYS A 299 -1.13 11.88 22.32
CA LYS A 299 0.05 12.52 21.73
C LYS A 299 -0.25 13.02 20.31
N CYS A 300 -0.23 14.33 20.13
CA CYS A 300 -0.24 14.96 18.81
C CYS A 300 1.16 14.90 18.17
N SER A 301 1.21 15.16 16.86
CA SER A 301 2.46 15.28 16.09
C SER A 301 3.33 16.44 16.60
N VAL A 302 4.60 16.48 16.16
CA VAL A 302 5.48 17.62 16.44
C VAL A 302 4.91 18.89 15.81
N GLY A 303 4.91 20.01 16.55
CA GLY A 303 4.30 21.27 16.12
C GLY A 303 2.77 21.35 16.30
N TYR A 304 2.13 20.32 16.85
CA TYR A 304 0.69 20.28 17.10
C TYR A 304 0.39 20.17 18.60
N SER A 305 -0.72 20.77 19.02
CA SER A 305 -1.27 20.66 20.38
C SER A 305 -2.72 20.17 20.34
N ILE A 306 -3.15 19.50 21.42
CA ILE A 306 -4.55 19.14 21.61
C ILE A 306 -5.35 20.44 21.78
N THR A 307 -6.28 20.71 20.88
CA THR A 307 -7.08 21.94 20.90
C THR A 307 -8.47 21.72 21.47
N SER A 308 -9.05 20.54 21.27
CA SER A 308 -10.36 20.18 21.83
C SER A 308 -10.48 18.68 22.07
N ILE A 309 -11.46 18.31 22.91
CA ILE A 309 -11.86 16.93 23.13
C ILE A 309 -13.17 16.72 22.36
N LYS A 310 -13.12 15.91 21.31
CA LYS A 310 -14.30 15.61 20.48
C LYS A 310 -15.22 14.60 21.15
N PHE A 311 -14.65 13.66 21.90
CA PHE A 311 -15.40 12.69 22.68
C PHE A 311 -14.62 12.32 23.95
N ALA A 312 -15.31 12.21 25.08
CA ALA A 312 -14.76 11.60 26.28
C ALA A 312 -15.86 10.86 27.05
N SER A 313 -15.60 9.62 27.43
CA SER A 313 -16.50 8.88 28.32
C SER A 313 -15.71 7.88 29.16
N PHE A 314 -15.77 8.06 30.48
CA PHE A 314 -15.39 7.03 31.45
C PHE A 314 -16.65 6.27 31.89
N GLY A 315 -16.75 5.00 31.52
CA GLY A 315 -17.94 4.19 31.73
C GLY A 315 -18.02 3.01 30.75
N THR A 316 -19.14 2.86 30.04
CA THR A 316 -19.36 1.80 29.05
C THR A 316 -19.50 2.31 27.61
N PRO A 317 -18.57 3.14 27.09
CA PRO A 317 -18.67 3.69 25.74
C PRO A 317 -18.72 2.61 24.66
N LEU A 318 -19.44 2.91 23.58
CA LEU A 318 -19.58 2.05 22.40
C LEU A 318 -18.82 2.64 21.21
N GLY A 319 -18.58 1.82 20.19
CA GLY A 319 -17.93 2.24 18.95
C GLY A 319 -16.40 2.25 19.01
N THR A 320 -15.78 2.79 17.96
CA THR A 320 -14.33 2.93 17.81
C THR A 320 -13.97 4.37 17.49
N CYS A 321 -12.69 4.75 17.59
CA CYS A 321 -12.17 6.07 17.23
C CYS A 321 -12.85 6.65 15.97
N GLY A 322 -13.41 7.86 16.07
CA GLY A 322 -14.19 8.52 15.02
C GLY A 322 -15.69 8.23 15.05
N SER A 323 -16.13 7.19 15.76
CA SER A 323 -17.52 6.71 15.86
C SER A 323 -17.93 6.39 17.31
N TYR A 324 -17.21 6.94 18.29
CA TYR A 324 -17.54 6.70 19.69
C TYR A 324 -18.93 7.21 20.03
N GLN A 325 -19.64 6.44 20.84
CA GLN A 325 -20.95 6.77 21.36
C GLN A 325 -20.95 6.61 22.86
N GLN A 326 -21.67 7.51 23.54
CA GLN A 326 -21.88 7.40 24.97
C GLN A 326 -22.68 6.13 25.26
N GLY A 327 -22.20 5.34 26.24
CA GLY A 327 -22.90 4.15 26.71
C GLY A 327 -23.96 4.47 27.76
N THR A 328 -24.57 3.40 28.29
CA THR A 328 -25.52 3.48 29.40
C THR A 328 -24.89 3.97 30.71
N CYS A 329 -23.59 3.76 30.88
CA CYS A 329 -22.81 4.28 32.01
C CYS A 329 -21.80 5.32 31.51
N HIS A 330 -21.81 6.49 32.16
CA HIS A 330 -20.94 7.61 31.83
C HIS A 330 -20.69 8.47 33.08
N ALA A 331 -19.43 8.78 33.38
CA ALA A 331 -19.07 9.74 34.41
C ALA A 331 -19.19 11.18 33.88
N PRO A 332 -20.00 12.06 34.51
CA PRO A 332 -20.20 13.43 34.02
C PRO A 332 -18.91 14.25 33.90
N MET A 333 -17.92 14.02 34.76
CA MET A 333 -16.63 14.72 34.75
C MET A 333 -15.67 14.25 33.63
N SER A 334 -16.11 13.36 32.73
CA SER A 334 -15.25 12.80 31.67
C SER A 334 -14.69 13.89 30.76
N TYR A 335 -15.50 14.84 30.32
CA TYR A 335 -15.06 15.93 29.46
C TYR A 335 -14.15 16.90 30.23
N ASP A 336 -14.66 17.51 31.30
CA ASP A 336 -13.93 18.51 32.10
C ASP A 336 -12.53 18.06 32.53
N THR A 337 -12.39 16.79 32.93
CA THR A 337 -11.11 16.23 33.38
C THR A 337 -10.10 16.17 32.24
N LEU A 338 -10.53 15.74 31.05
CA LEU A 338 -9.66 15.63 29.88
C LEU A 338 -9.35 17.00 29.30
N GLU A 339 -10.35 17.88 29.20
CA GLU A 339 -10.17 19.25 28.72
C GLU A 339 -9.16 20.00 29.57
N LYS A 340 -9.34 20.01 30.89
CA LYS A 340 -8.45 20.68 31.84
C LYS A 340 -7.01 20.13 31.79
N ARG A 341 -6.83 18.83 31.58
CA ARG A 341 -5.51 18.20 31.64
C ARG A 341 -4.77 18.19 30.31
N CYS A 342 -5.49 18.15 29.19
CA CYS A 342 -4.92 17.85 27.88
C CYS A 342 -4.93 19.03 26.90
N ILE A 343 -5.90 19.96 26.95
CA ILE A 343 -5.95 21.08 26.02
C ILE A 343 -4.70 21.97 26.17
N GLY A 344 -4.17 22.43 25.04
CA GLY A 344 -2.96 23.24 24.93
C GLY A 344 -1.66 22.44 25.00
N LYS A 345 -1.71 21.12 25.26
CA LYS A 345 -0.52 20.28 25.36
C LYS A 345 -0.37 19.41 24.12
N GLN A 346 0.87 19.22 23.68
CA GLN A 346 1.18 18.23 22.64
C GLN A 346 0.96 16.79 23.15
N ARG A 347 1.27 16.55 24.42
CA ARG A 347 1.21 15.23 25.06
C ARG A 347 0.49 15.34 26.40
N CYS A 348 -0.42 14.42 26.64
CA CYS A 348 -1.23 14.36 27.85
C CYS A 348 -1.31 12.93 28.36
N ALA A 349 -1.28 12.76 29.68
CA ALA A 349 -1.55 11.48 30.33
C ALA A 349 -2.55 11.69 31.48
N VAL A 350 -3.60 10.87 31.51
CA VAL A 350 -4.64 10.94 32.55
C VAL A 350 -4.83 9.56 33.16
N THR A 351 -4.66 9.46 34.47
CA THR A 351 -4.88 8.22 35.23
C THR A 351 -6.38 7.92 35.30
N ILE A 352 -6.73 6.66 35.03
CA ILE A 352 -8.10 6.16 35.07
C ILE A 352 -8.39 5.77 36.52
N SER A 353 -9.25 6.56 37.17
CA SER A 353 -9.73 6.27 38.52
C SER A 353 -11.07 6.98 38.76
N ASN A 354 -11.94 6.37 39.57
CA ASN A 354 -13.21 6.99 39.97
C ASN A 354 -13.01 8.39 40.57
N THR A 355 -11.93 8.59 41.34
CA THR A 355 -11.59 9.88 41.95
C THR A 355 -11.26 10.98 40.94
N ASN A 356 -10.63 10.66 39.81
CA ASN A 356 -10.34 11.65 38.77
C ASN A 356 -11.59 12.05 38.00
N PHE A 357 -12.61 11.18 37.95
CA PHE A 357 -13.86 11.40 37.23
C PHE A 357 -15.07 11.63 38.15
N GLY A 358 -14.81 12.02 39.40
CA GLY A 358 -15.83 12.35 40.41
C GLY A 358 -16.17 11.18 41.33
N LYS A 359 -17.10 10.32 40.91
CA LYS A 359 -17.55 9.13 41.64
C LYS A 359 -17.66 7.94 40.69
N ASP A 360 -17.84 6.73 41.22
CA ASP A 360 -18.10 5.57 40.37
C ASP A 360 -19.43 5.76 39.61
N PRO A 361 -19.41 5.86 38.27
CA PRO A 361 -20.63 6.04 37.47
C PRO A 361 -21.48 4.77 37.37
N CYS A 362 -20.90 3.59 37.57
CA CYS A 362 -21.60 2.31 37.53
C CYS A 362 -20.87 1.25 38.37
N PRO A 363 -21.27 1.06 39.64
CA PRO A 363 -20.71 0.04 40.51
C PRO A 363 -20.85 -1.37 39.91
N ASN A 364 -19.83 -2.21 40.12
CA ASN A 364 -19.76 -3.60 39.61
C ASN A 364 -19.78 -3.74 38.08
N VAL A 365 -19.62 -2.65 37.35
CA VAL A 365 -19.47 -2.66 35.88
C VAL A 365 -18.03 -2.30 35.54
N LEU A 366 -17.44 -3.08 34.64
CA LEU A 366 -16.10 -2.79 34.12
C LEU A 366 -16.13 -1.51 33.29
N LYS A 367 -15.37 -0.51 33.73
CA LYS A 367 -15.30 0.80 33.09
C LYS A 367 -14.09 0.93 32.19
N ARG A 368 -14.25 1.72 31.14
CA ARG A 368 -13.19 2.10 30.21
C ARG A 368 -13.25 3.60 29.97
N LEU A 369 -12.10 4.22 29.77
CA LEU A 369 -11.98 5.61 29.34
C LEU A 369 -11.68 5.63 27.85
N SER A 370 -12.69 6.03 27.06
CA SER A 370 -12.57 6.30 25.63
C SER A 370 -12.50 7.80 25.38
N VAL A 371 -11.48 8.23 24.65
CA VAL A 371 -11.23 9.65 24.35
C VAL A 371 -10.89 9.79 22.86
N GLU A 372 -11.45 10.81 22.24
CA GLU A 372 -11.05 11.33 20.93
C GLU A 372 -10.72 12.82 21.08
N ALA A 373 -9.49 13.20 20.76
CA ALA A 373 -8.97 14.55 20.90
C ALA A 373 -8.52 15.09 19.54
N VAL A 374 -8.81 16.37 19.29
CA VAL A 374 -8.43 17.06 18.06
C VAL A 374 -7.06 17.71 18.25
N CYS A 375 -6.18 17.51 17.28
CA CYS A 375 -4.86 18.12 17.20
C CYS A 375 -4.85 19.20 16.13
N ALA A 376 -4.34 20.39 16.46
CA ALA A 376 -4.10 21.46 15.48
C ALA A 376 -2.70 22.04 15.63
N PRO A 377 -2.16 22.72 14.60
CA PRO A 377 -0.87 23.39 14.67
C PRO A 377 -0.85 24.36 15.86
N THR A 378 0.24 24.36 16.61
CA THR A 378 0.43 25.32 17.68
C THR A 378 0.66 26.69 17.04
N THR A 379 -0.27 27.63 17.23
CA THR A 379 -0.05 29.03 16.90
C THR A 379 1.02 29.58 17.82
N THR A 380 2.28 29.51 17.41
CA THR A 380 3.27 30.46 17.92
C THR A 380 2.81 31.83 17.47
N ALA A 381 2.40 32.67 18.43
CA ALA A 381 2.32 34.10 18.18
C ALA A 381 3.69 34.49 17.61
N ALA A 382 3.71 34.90 16.34
CA ALA A 382 4.90 35.49 15.75
C ALA A 382 5.31 36.63 16.68
N GLU A 383 6.47 36.50 17.31
CA GLU A 383 7.12 37.64 17.93
C GLU A 383 7.25 38.70 16.85
N THR A 384 6.48 39.78 17.02
CA THR A 384 6.64 41.03 16.32
C THR A 384 7.94 41.66 16.80
N ASN A 385 9.07 41.14 16.34
CA ASN A 385 10.36 41.82 16.41
C ASN A 385 10.69 42.39 15.03
N TRP A 386 9.86 43.34 14.61
CA TRP A 386 10.31 44.42 13.73
C TRP A 386 10.64 45.61 14.63
N LYS A 387 11.92 45.80 14.93
CA LYS A 387 12.47 47.07 15.40
C LYS A 387 13.91 47.21 14.88
N GLY A 388 14.14 48.27 14.12
CA GLY A 388 15.46 48.78 13.73
C GLY A 388 15.84 48.45 12.31
#